data_AF-A0A2G6KRG1-F1
#
_entry.id   AF-A0A2G6KRG1-F1
#
_cell.length_a   1.000
_cell.length_b   1.000
_cell.length_c   1.000
_cell.angle_alpha   90.00
_cell.angle_beta   90.00
_cell.angle_gamma   90.00
#
_symmetry.space_group_name_H-M   'P 1'
#
loop_
_entity.id
_entity.type
_entity.pdbx_description
1 polymer ?
#
loop_
_entity_poly.entity_id
_entity_poly.type
_entity_poly.pdbx_seq_one_letter_code
_entity_poly.pdbx_strand_id
1 'polypeptide(L)' 'MPRLTVDLSKDINTRLTEIAKKEGITKAEAMRKAFALLSIAEQEKAKGNSLGIVRENKENHELQAIGRVVGI' A
#
# COMPACT_ATOMS: atom_id res chain seq x y z
N MET A 1 -20.54 0.27 -12.33
CA MET A 1 -19.19 -0.12 -11.86
C MET A 1 -19.22 -1.59 -11.44
N PRO A 2 -18.19 -2.39 -11.75
CA PRO A 2 -18.12 -3.76 -11.26
C PRO A 2 -18.11 -3.79 -9.73
N ARG A 3 -18.77 -4.77 -9.13
CA ARG A 3 -18.85 -4.96 -7.67
C ARG A 3 -18.13 -6.24 -7.30
N LEU A 4 -17.19 -6.13 -6.38
CA LEU A 4 -16.51 -7.27 -5.76
C LEU A 4 -17.04 -7.44 -4.33
N THR A 5 -17.38 -8.67 -3.96
CA THR A 5 -17.66 -9.05 -2.58
C THR A 5 -16.52 -9.96 -2.13
N VAL A 6 -15.94 -9.65 -0.98
CA VAL A 6 -14.79 -10.36 -0.42
C VAL A 6 -15.03 -10.59 1.06
N ASP A 7 -14.82 -11.83 1.50
CA ASP A 7 -14.78 -12.18 2.90
C ASP A 7 -13.41 -11.83 3.46
N LEU A 8 -13.40 -10.94 4.45
CA LEU A 8 -12.18 -10.47 5.10
C LEU A 8 -12.04 -11.16 6.45
N SER A 9 -10.82 -11.56 6.79
CA SER A 9 -10.51 -11.91 8.18
C SER A 9 -10.81 -10.71 9.10
N LYS A 10 -11.10 -11.01 10.37
CA LYS A 10 -11.40 -9.97 11.37
C LYS A 10 -10.27 -8.94 11.46
N ASP A 11 -9.02 -9.38 11.38
CA ASP A 11 -7.84 -8.52 11.48
C ASP A 11 -7.71 -7.58 10.28
N ILE A 12 -7.92 -8.08 9.06
CA ILE A 12 -7.86 -7.25 7.85
C ILE A 12 -8.99 -6.22 7.88
N ASN A 13 -10.22 -6.62 8.22
CA ASN A 13 -11.34 -5.70 8.31
C ASN A 13 -11.11 -4.61 9.38
N THR A 14 -10.48 -4.97 10.51
CA THR A 14 -10.14 -4.01 11.58
C THR A 14 -9.10 -3.00 11.08
N ARG A 15 -7.99 -3.46 10.51
CA ARG A 15 -6.95 -2.57 9.92
C ARG A 15 -7.52 -1.66 8.85
N LEU A 16 -8.37 -2.19 7.97
CA LEU A 16 -9.01 -1.39 6.92
C LEU A 16 -9.94 -0.31 7.51
N THR A 17 -10.63 -0.64 8.62
CA THR A 17 -11.46 0.34 9.35
C THR A 17 -10.61 1.45 9.95
N GLU A 18 -9.46 1.11 10.54
CA GLU A 18 -8.54 2.07 11.14
C GLU A 18 -7.94 3.01 10.10
N ILE A 19 -7.45 2.46 8.98
CA ILE A 19 -6.93 3.25 7.85
C ILE A 19 -8.01 4.19 7.32
N ALA A 20 -9.21 3.67 7.06
CA ALA A 20 -10.33 4.46 6.57
C ALA A 20 -10.67 5.63 7.51
N LYS A 21 -10.74 5.37 8.82
CA LYS A 21 -10.98 6.41 9.83
C LYS A 21 -9.87 7.44 9.89
N LYS A 22 -8.60 7.00 9.93
CA LYS A 22 -7.43 7.89 10.04
C LYS A 22 -7.34 8.85 8.85
N GLU A 23 -7.63 8.34 7.65
CA GLU A 23 -7.52 9.09 6.41
C GLU A 23 -8.82 9.85 6.04
N GLY A 24 -9.90 9.67 6.81
CA GLY A 24 -11.20 10.29 6.52
C GLY A 24 -11.87 9.78 5.23
N ILE A 25 -11.63 8.52 4.86
CA ILE A 25 -12.14 7.89 3.63
C ILE A 25 -13.00 6.65 3.94
N THR A 26 -13.68 6.13 2.93
CA THR A 26 -14.41 4.86 3.02
C THR A 26 -13.48 3.65 2.96
N LYS A 27 -13.92 2.50 3.50
CA LYS A 27 -13.20 1.21 3.34
C LYS A 27 -12.99 0.84 1.86
N ALA A 28 -13.97 1.16 1.01
CA ALA A 28 -13.87 0.91 -0.42
C ALA A 28 -12.77 1.76 -1.07
N GLU A 29 -12.59 3.01 -0.65
CA GLU A 29 -11.48 3.86 -1.12
C GLU A 29 -10.13 3.36 -0.62
N ALA A 30 -10.04 2.95 0.64
CA ALA A 30 -8.83 2.33 1.18
C ALA A 30 -8.45 1.06 0.40
N MET A 31 -9.42 0.20 0.07
CA MET A 31 -9.19 -0.96 -0.81
C MET A 31 -8.74 -0.56 -2.22
N ARG A 32 -9.34 0.48 -2.82
CA ARG A 32 -8.90 0.99 -4.14
C ARG A 32 -7.44 1.44 -4.12
N LYS A 33 -7.01 2.15 -3.07
CA LYS A 33 -5.61 2.55 -2.89
C LYS A 33 -4.69 1.35 -2.75
N ALA A 34 -5.09 0.32 -1.99
CA ALA A 34 -4.33 -0.91 -1.85
C ALA A 34 -4.16 -1.65 -3.19
N PHE A 35 -5.22 -1.75 -4.00
CA PHE A 35 -5.14 -2.33 -5.35
C PHE A 35 -4.22 -1.52 -6.28
N ALA A 36 -4.26 -0.19 -6.21
CA ALA A 36 -3.34 0.65 -6.99
C ALA A 36 -1.88 0.38 -6.63
N LEU A 37 -1.57 0.23 -5.33
CA LEU A 37 -0.24 -0.12 -4.86
C LEU A 37 0.22 -1.50 -5.37
N LEU A 38 -0.67 -2.51 -5.33
CA LEU A 38 -0.39 -3.84 -5.88
C LEU A 38 -0.07 -3.78 -7.37
N SER A 39 -0.82 -2.99 -8.14
CA SER A 39 -0.57 -2.80 -9.57
C SER A 39 0.82 -2.18 -9.83
N ILE A 40 1.23 -1.20 -9.03
CA ILE A 40 2.56 -0.57 -9.14
C ILE A 40 3.65 -1.58 -8.78
N ALA A 41 3.45 -2.35 -7.71
CA ALA A 41 4.41 -3.37 -7.29
C ALA A 41 4.69 -4.40 -8.40
N GLU A 42 3.64 -4.91 -9.03
CA GLU A 42 3.75 -5.89 -10.12
C GLU A 42 4.41 -5.28 -11.37
N GLN A 43 4.08 -4.04 -11.72
CA GLN A 43 4.72 -3.33 -12.84
C GLN A 43 6.23 -3.15 -12.63
N GLU A 44 6.64 -2.76 -11.42
CA GLU A 44 8.06 -2.57 -11.11
C GLU A 44 8.81 -3.90 -11.04
N LYS A 45 8.20 -4.94 -10.47
CA LYS A 45 8.75 -6.30 -10.45
C LYS A 45 8.99 -6.84 -11.85
N ALA A 46 8.06 -6.61 -12.80
CA ALA A 46 8.22 -7.00 -14.20
C ALA A 46 9.41 -6.31 -14.89
N LYS A 47 9.82 -5.12 -14.42
CA LYS A 47 11.02 -4.40 -14.89
C LYS A 47 12.31 -4.86 -14.20
N GLY A 48 12.23 -5.81 -13.28
CA GLY A 48 13.37 -6.25 -12.44
C GLY A 48 13.63 -5.34 -11.23
N ASN A 49 12.76 -4.36 -10.97
CA ASN A 49 12.87 -3.47 -9.82
C ASN A 49 12.23 -4.11 -8.57
N SER A 50 12.46 -3.48 -7.41
CA SER A 50 11.83 -3.87 -6.14
C SER A 50 11.27 -2.65 -5.43
N LEU A 51 10.22 -2.85 -4.63
CA LEU A 51 9.71 -1.79 -3.76
C LEU A 51 10.58 -1.68 -2.51
N GLY A 52 11.01 -0.45 -2.21
CA GLY A 52 11.78 -0.11 -1.03
C GLY A 52 11.04 0.85 -0.11
N ILE A 53 11.34 0.79 1.18
CA ILE A 53 11.00 1.84 2.14
C ILE A 53 12.21 2.77 2.20
N VAL A 54 11.97 4.05 1.93
CA VAL A 54 13.01 5.09 1.96
C VAL A 54 12.80 5.99 3.17
N ARG A 55 13.91 6.45 3.74
CA ARG A 55 13.95 7.55 4.71
C ARG A 55 14.61 8.74 4.04
N GLU A 56 13.92 9.87 4.04
CA GLU A 56 14.47 11.13 3.58
C GLU A 56 15.28 11.77 4.71
N ASN A 57 16.51 12.17 4.40
CA ASN A 57 17.30 13.03 5.26
C ASN A 57 16.76 14.46 5.18
N LYS A 58 16.42 15.04 6.34
CA LYS A 58 15.80 16.38 6.42
C LYS A 58 16.73 17.53 6.04
N GLU A 59 18.05 17.32 6.07
CA GLU A 59 19.04 18.38 5.83
C GLU A 59 19.40 18.50 4.35
N ASN A 60 19.50 17.38 3.63
CA ASN A 60 19.97 17.34 2.24
C ASN A 60 18.99 16.65 1.28
N HIS A 61 17.81 16.24 1.74
CA HIS A 61 16.77 15.56 0.95
C HIS A 61 17.21 14.24 0.29
N GLU A 62 18.34 13.66 0.71
CA GLU A 62 18.77 12.37 0.19
C GLU A 62 17.84 11.25 0.67
N LEU A 63 17.49 10.36 -0.25
CA LEU A 63 16.68 9.19 0.02
C LEU A 63 17.57 7.98 0.33
N GLN A 64 17.57 7.54 1.57
CA GLN A 64 18.23 6.31 1.98
C GLN A 64 17.25 5.15 1.97
N ALA A 65 17.56 4.07 1.23
CA ALA A 65 16.80 2.84 1.33
C ALA A 65 17.06 2.17 2.69
N ILE A 66 16.01 1.99 3.48
CA ILE A 66 16.08 1.42 4.84
C ILE A 66 15.41 0.05 4.95
N GLY A 67 14.71 -0.39 3.90
CA GLY A 67 14.10 -1.71 3.85
C GLY A 67 13.62 -2.04 2.45
N ARG A 68 13.51 -3.35 2.18
CA ARG A 68 12.91 -3.88 0.96
C ARG A 68 11.59 -4.54 1.32
N VAL A 69 10.54 -4.24 0.55
CA VAL A 69 9.24 -4.89 0.72
C VAL A 69 9.25 -6.21 -0.05
N VAL A 70 8.91 -7.30 0.64
CA VAL A 70 8.86 -8.66 0.08
C VAL A 70 7.46 -9.26 0.30
N GLY A 71 6.97 -10.03 -0.67
CA GLY A 71 5.68 -10.73 -0.57
C GLY A 71 4.45 -9.86 -0.85
N ILE A 72 4.59 -8.80 -1.64
CA ILE A 72 3.46 -8.15 -2.33
C ILE A 72 3.14 -8.94 -3.60
#